data_AF-A0A2N2Q1R0-F1
#
_entry.id   AF-A0A2N2Q1R0-F1
#
_cell.length_a   1.000
_cell.length_b   1.000
_cell.length_c   1.000
_cell.angle_alpha   90.00
_cell.angle_beta   90.00
_cell.angle_gamma   90.00
#
_symmetry.space_group_name_H-M   'P 1'
#
loop_
_entity.id
_entity.type
_entity.pdbx_description
1 polymer ?
#
loop_
_entity_poly.entity_id
_entity_poly.type
_entity_poly.pdbx_seq_one_letter_code
_entity_poly.pdbx_strand_id
1 'polypeptide(L)' 'YEPAHSIEANLIVGLLKQFGIQAHIAGEYLQGGAGELPAFGLMRVMVEDRDADNARQLIEEWNSATPADYSFD' A
#
# COMPACT_ATOMS: atom_id res chain seq x y z
N TYR A 1 -4.46 -3.49 -0.93
CA TYR A 1 -3.65 -3.59 0.30
C TYR A 1 -3.74 -2.26 1.05
N GLU A 2 -3.78 -2.28 2.38
CA GLU A 2 -3.87 -1.07 3.23
C GLU A 2 -2.55 -0.86 3.98
N PRO A 3 -1.68 0.04 3.48
CA PRO A 3 -0.41 0.35 4.14
C PRO A 3 -0.59 1.25 5.36
N ALA A 4 0.27 1.09 6.37
CA ALA A 4 0.27 1.87 7.60
C ALA A 4 0.69 3.34 7.38
N HIS A 5 1.58 3.60 6.43
CA HIS A 5 2.05 4.96 6.10
C HIS A 5 2.56 5.07 4.65
N SER A 6 2.69 6.30 4.15
CA SER A 6 3.02 6.56 2.73
C SER A 6 4.33 5.94 2.27
N ILE A 7 5.32 5.80 3.17
CA ILE A 7 6.58 5.12 2.84
C ILE A 7 6.33 3.65 2.48
N GLU A 8 5.55 2.92 3.27
CA GLU A 8 5.21 1.53 3.00
C GLU A 8 4.40 1.41 1.70
N ALA A 9 3.43 2.31 1.48
CA ALA A 9 2.65 2.34 0.26
C ALA A 9 3.55 2.43 -0.99
N ASN A 10 4.55 3.31 -0.98
CA ASN A 10 5.50 3.47 -2.06
C ASN A 10 6.44 2.26 -2.20
N LEU A 11 6.85 1.64 -1.09
CA LEU A 11 7.63 0.40 -1.12
C LEU A 11 6.86 -0.75 -1.78
N ILE A 12 5.59 -0.94 -1.42
CA ILE A 12 4.74 -1.98 -2.00
C ILE A 12 4.49 -1.73 -3.49
N VAL A 13 4.25 -0.48 -3.91
CA VAL A 13 4.12 -0.14 -5.34
C VAL A 13 5.41 -0.46 -6.10
N GLY A 14 6.57 -0.13 -5.52
CA GLY A 14 7.87 -0.45 -6.09
C GLY A 14 8.15 -1.94 -6.18
N LEU A 15 7.77 -2.70 -5.15
CA LEU A 15 7.84 -4.17 -5.11
C LEU A 15 7.01 -4.78 -6.23
N LEU A 16 5.72 -4.46 -6.29
CA LEU A 16 4.81 -5.02 -7.30
C LEU A 16 5.28 -4.72 -8.74
N LYS A 17 5.81 -3.51 -8.96
CA LYS A 17 6.37 -3.11 -10.25
C LYS A 17 7.57 -3.96 -10.69
N GLN A 18 8.43 -4.40 -9.76
CA GLN A 18 9.57 -5.29 -10.09
C GLN A 18 9.12 -6.65 -10.62
N PHE A 19 7.93 -7.10 -10.22
CA PHE A 19 7.30 -8.34 -10.69
C PHE A 19 6.33 -8.11 -11.85
N GLY A 20 6.35 -6.93 -12.46
CA GLY A 20 5.53 -6.59 -13.63
C GLY A 20 4.07 -6.27 -13.31
N ILE A 21 3.70 -6.13 -12.04
CA ILE A 21 2.35 -5.76 -11.61
C ILE A 21 2.26 -4.24 -11.50
N GLN A 22 1.35 -3.66 -12.28
CA GLN A 22 1.10 -2.22 -12.23
C GLN A 22 0.21 -1.90 -11.03
N ALA A 23 0.72 -1.04 -10.15
CA ALA A 23 0.05 -0.63 -8.93
C ALA A 23 0.05 0.89 -8.77
N HIS A 24 -0.95 1.43 -8.07
CA HIS A 24 -1.01 2.84 -7.70
C HIS A 24 -1.58 3.02 -6.29
N ILE A 25 -1.30 4.19 -5.70
CA ILE A 25 -1.83 4.58 -4.39
C ILE A 25 -3.12 5.38 -4.62
N ALA A 26 -4.22 4.93 -4.05
CA ALA A 26 -5.48 5.68 -3.99
C ALA A 26 -5.60 6.41 -2.65
N GLY A 27 -6.24 7.58 -2.65
CA GLY A 27 -6.59 8.33 -1.44
C GLY A 27 -5.47 9.14 -0.78
N GLU A 28 -4.31 9.27 -1.43
CA GLU A 28 -3.14 10.02 -0.93
C GLU A 28 -3.43 11.53 -0.74
N TYR A 29 -4.41 12.10 -1.44
CA TYR A 29 -4.72 13.54 -1.45
C TYR A 29 -5.86 13.98 -0.52
N LEU A 30 -6.44 13.09 0.29
CA LEU A 30 -7.58 13.44 1.16
C LEU A 30 -7.17 14.23 2.42
N GLN A 31 -5.89 14.56 2.58
CA GLN A 31 -5.40 15.40 3.68
C GLN A 31 -5.65 16.91 3.48
N GLY A 32 -6.20 17.35 2.33
CA GLY A 32 -6.09 18.75 1.89
C GLY A 32 -7.34 19.63 1.79
N GLY A 33 -8.58 19.14 1.95
CA GLY A 33 -9.74 19.99 1.61
C GLY A 33 -11.09 19.58 2.22
N ALA A 34 -11.55 20.40 3.16
CA ALA A 34 -12.94 20.62 3.59
C ALA A 34 -13.82 19.39 3.87
N GLY A 35 -13.97 19.07 5.16
CA GLY A 35 -15.06 18.26 5.70
C GLY A 35 -14.56 17.00 6.40
N GLU A 36 -14.93 16.85 7.66
CA GLU A 36 -14.55 15.78 8.59
C GLU A 36 -14.99 14.38 8.13
N LEU A 37 -14.35 13.83 7.10
CA LEU A 37 -14.28 12.38 6.96
C LEU A 37 -13.06 11.92 7.79
N PRO A 38 -13.21 10.90 8.67
CA PRO A 38 -12.10 10.41 9.46
C PRO A 38 -10.90 10.14 8.54
N ALA A 39 -9.78 10.81 8.79
CA ALA A 39 -8.53 10.63 8.05
C ALA A 39 -7.90 9.24 8.23
N PHE A 40 -8.63 8.30 8.85
CA PHE A 40 -8.27 6.91 9.04
C PHE A 40 -8.76 6.09 7.84
N GLY A 41 -7.83 5.45 7.13
CA GLY A 41 -8.15 4.33 6.22
C GLY A 41 -8.38 4.68 4.74
N LEU A 42 -7.93 5.84 4.25
CA LEU A 42 -8.18 6.22 2.85
C LEU A 42 -7.05 5.83 1.89
N MET A 43 -5.86 5.52 2.39
CA MET A 43 -4.73 5.13 1.55
C MET A 43 -4.78 3.64 1.22
N ARG A 44 -4.82 3.30 -0.07
CA ARG A 44 -4.78 1.91 -0.54
C ARG A 44 -3.85 1.73 -1.72
N VAL A 45 -3.13 0.61 -1.73
CA VAL A 45 -2.46 0.12 -2.95
C VAL A 45 -3.47 -0.69 -3.75
N MET A 46 -3.71 -0.24 -4.98
CA MET A 46 -4.67 -0.79 -5.93
C MET A 46 -3.94 -1.36 -7.15
N VAL A 47 -4.43 -2.48 -7.67
CA VAL A 47 -3.97 -3.17 -8.89
C VAL A 47 -5.18 -3.52 -9.76
N GLU A 48 -4.96 -3.95 -11.00
CA GLU A 48 -6.05 -4.54 -11.80
C GLU A 48 -6.55 -5.84 -11.15
N ASP A 49 -7.84 -6.14 -11.30
CA ASP A 49 -8.48 -7.32 -10.68
C ASP A 49 -7.77 -8.64 -11.02
N ARG A 50 -7.27 -8.76 -12.27
CA ARG A 50 -6.52 -9.95 -12.73
C ARG A 50 -5.21 -10.18 -11.98
N ASP A 51 -4.65 -9.12 -11.39
CA ASP A 51 -3.35 -9.13 -10.71
C ASP A 51 -3.53 -9.16 -9.18
N ALA A 52 -4.76 -9.10 -8.67
CA ALA A 52 -5.05 -8.98 -7.24
C ALA A 52 -4.51 -10.15 -6.42
N ASP A 53 -4.63 -11.38 -6.91
CA ASP A 53 -4.16 -12.57 -6.20
C ASP A 53 -2.64 -12.66 -6.18
N ASN A 54 -1.99 -12.44 -7.32
CA ASN A 54 -0.54 -12.40 -7.43
C ASN A 54 0.06 -11.28 -6.56
N ALA A 55 -0.56 -10.09 -6.57
CA ALA A 55 -0.12 -8.97 -5.76
C ALA A 55 -0.22 -9.28 -4.26
N ARG A 56 -1.33 -9.90 -3.83
CA ARG A 56 -1.51 -10.30 -2.43
C ARG A 56 -0.45 -11.30 -1.98
N GLN A 57 -0.20 -12.32 -2.78
CA GLN A 57 0.82 -13.32 -2.47
C GLN A 57 2.21 -12.68 -2.32
N LEU A 58 2.62 -11.82 -3.26
CA LEU A 58 3.92 -11.14 -3.18
C LEU A 58 4.05 -10.25 -1.94
N ILE A 59 2.97 -9.57 -1.55
CA ILE A 59 2.96 -8.73 -0.35
C ILE A 59 3.06 -9.59 0.93
N GLU A 60 2.36 -10.73 0.98
CA GLU A 60 2.46 -11.68 2.10
C GLU A 60 3.88 -12.26 2.22
N GLU A 61 4.50 -12.65 1.10
CA GLU A 61 5.89 -13.11 1.07
C GLU A 61 6.85 -12.02 1.57
N TRP A 62 6.69 -10.79 1.10
CA TRP A 62 7.51 -9.65 1.54
C TRP A 62 7.34 -9.34 3.04
N ASN A 63 6.10 -9.34 3.54
CA ASN A 63 5.79 -9.16 4.96
C ASN A 63 6.37 -10.28 5.85
N SER A 64 6.46 -11.51 5.33
CA SER A 64 7.06 -12.62 6.08
C SER A 64 8.59 -12.54 6.14
N ALA A 65 9.21 -11.97 5.11
CA ALA A 65 10.66 -11.78 5.01
C ALA A 65 11.16 -10.51 5.71
N THR A 66 10.27 -9.54 5.94
CA THR A 66 10.58 -8.28 6.59
C THR A 66 10.09 -8.33 8.04
N PRO A 67 10.97 -8.22 9.05
CA PRO A 67 10.54 -8.13 10.44
C PRO A 67 9.61 -6.92 10.61
N ALA A 68 8.42 -7.11 11.18
CA ALA A 68 7.39 -6.09 11.33
C ALA A 68 7.73 -4.95 12.33
N ASP A 69 8.99 -4.83 12.73
CA ASP A 69 9.43 -3.97 13.82
C ASP A 69 10.10 -2.72 13.26
N TYR A 70 9.27 -1.76 12.84
CA TYR A 70 9.68 -0.38 12.63
C TYR A 70 8.83 0.53 13.52
N SER A 71 8.97 0.38 14.85
CA SER A 71 8.57 1.45 15.77
C SER A 71 9.54 2.62 15.58
N PHE A 72 9.06 3.70 14.96
CA PHE A 72 9.74 4.99 15.07
C PHE A 72 9.42 5.54 16.47
N ASP A 73 10.40 5.47 17.36
CA ASP A 73 10.42 6.19 18.65
C ASP A 73 10.50 7.71 18.42
#